data_AF-A0A1G6U5F2-F1
#
_entry.id   AF-A0A1G6U5F2-F1
#
_cell.length_a   1.000
_cell.length_b   1.000
_cell.length_c   1.000
_cell.angle_alpha   90.00
_cell.angle_beta   90.00
_cell.angle_gamma   90.00
#
_symmetry.space_group_name_H-M   'P 1'
#
loop_
_entity.id
_entity.type
_entity.pdbx_description
1 polymer ?
#
loop_
_entity_poly.entity_id
_entity_poly.type
_entity_poly.pdbx_seq_one_letter_code
_entity_poly.pdbx_strand_id
1 'polypeptide(L)'
;MLITHDTRCALDTVVDLVNSAPEDDSAPDGLPDVPALEAFVRSHEVSEVGVLTEFDLSAVRRIRGRFASVFAAPDAHSAAKLINELVAAAGTTPRLTDHDGYDWHVHYFAPGASVADHLAADCGMALAFFVVAGEQERLRRCEAPDCRHAFVDLSRNRSRRYCDSRTCGNRLHVAAYRARRKEAAG
;
A
#
# COMPACT_ATOMS: atom_id res chain seq x y z
N MET A 1 -5.83 15.42 9.95
CA MET A 1 -5.88 14.07 10.56
C MET A 1 -4.55 13.80 11.24
N LEU A 2 -4.56 13.35 12.48
CA LEU A 2 -3.35 12.83 13.13
C LEU A 2 -3.19 11.38 12.64
N ILE A 3 -2.08 11.11 11.94
CA ILE A 3 -1.74 9.74 11.50
C ILE A 3 -0.88 9.17 12.61
N THR A 4 -1.39 8.15 13.31
CA THR A 4 -0.59 7.44 14.31
C THR A 4 0.60 6.74 13.63
N HIS A 5 1.63 6.44 14.42
CA HIS A 5 2.79 5.70 13.90
C HIS A 5 2.38 4.40 13.21
N ASP A 6 1.52 3.60 13.85
CA ASP A 6 1.07 2.31 13.32
C ASP A 6 0.25 2.47 12.04
N THR A 7 -0.61 3.51 11.97
CA THR A 7 -1.33 3.82 10.72
C THR A 7 -0.35 4.13 9.60
N ARG A 8 0.72 4.87 9.89
CA ARG A 8 1.74 5.18 8.89
C ARG A 8 2.49 3.94 8.44
N CYS A 9 2.92 3.08 9.37
CA CYS A 9 3.57 1.82 9.04
C CYS A 9 2.66 0.94 8.16
N ALA A 10 1.40 0.77 8.52
CA ALA A 10 0.44 0.00 7.73
C ALA A 10 0.21 0.59 6.32
N LEU A 11 0.22 1.92 6.18
CA LEU A 11 0.13 2.58 4.87
C LEU A 11 1.38 2.38 4.02
N ASP A 12 2.56 2.48 4.61
CA ASP A 12 3.81 2.22 3.90
C ASP A 12 3.87 0.74 3.46
N THR A 13 3.50 -0.19 4.34
CA THR A 13 3.38 -1.63 4.03
C THR A 13 2.41 -1.92 2.89
N VAL A 14 1.21 -1.32 2.89
CA VAL A 14 0.25 -1.59 1.81
C VAL A 14 0.67 -0.98 0.48
N VAL A 15 1.32 0.19 0.50
CA VAL A 15 1.86 0.83 -0.71
C VAL A 15 2.96 -0.03 -1.30
N ASP A 16 3.91 -0.49 -0.49
CA ASP A 16 5.02 -1.32 -0.94
C ASP A 16 4.53 -2.70 -1.39
N LEU A 17 3.54 -3.28 -0.71
CA LEU A 17 2.89 -4.50 -1.16
C LEU A 17 2.26 -4.32 -2.55
N VAL A 18 1.46 -3.27 -2.75
CA VAL A 18 0.83 -2.99 -4.05
C VAL A 18 1.88 -2.75 -5.14
N ASN A 19 2.95 -2.03 -4.82
CA ASN A 19 4.03 -1.70 -5.76
C ASN A 19 5.00 -2.87 -6.01
N SER A 20 4.92 -3.95 -5.24
CA SER A 20 5.65 -5.19 -5.56
C SER A 20 5.08 -5.93 -6.78
N ALA A 21 3.87 -5.59 -7.23
CA ALA A 21 3.30 -6.18 -8.44
C ALA A 21 4.13 -5.74 -9.67
N PRO A 22 4.32 -6.64 -10.65
CA PRO A 22 5.02 -6.29 -11.88
C PRO A 22 4.26 -5.17 -12.62
N GLU A 23 4.99 -4.18 -13.14
CA GLU A 23 4.38 -3.04 -13.86
C GLU A 23 3.72 -3.47 -15.19
N ASP A 24 4.27 -4.49 -15.83
CA ASP A 24 3.79 -5.14 -17.04
C ASP A 24 4.21 -6.61 -17.10
N ASP A 25 3.84 -7.33 -18.16
CA ASP A 25 4.14 -8.77 -18.33
C ASP A 25 5.65 -9.08 -18.45
N SER A 26 6.50 -8.07 -18.62
CA SER A 26 7.95 -8.20 -18.76
C SER A 26 8.74 -7.84 -17.51
N ALA A 27 8.13 -7.10 -16.58
CA ALA A 27 8.73 -6.72 -15.32
C ALA A 27 8.75 -7.90 -14.33
N PRO A 28 9.82 -8.06 -13.52
CA PRO A 28 9.84 -9.08 -12.48
C PRO A 28 8.82 -8.73 -11.38
N ASP A 29 8.16 -9.76 -10.84
CA ASP A 29 7.37 -9.63 -9.62
C ASP A 29 8.33 -9.38 -8.44
N GLY A 30 8.03 -8.39 -7.59
CA GLY A 30 8.81 -8.05 -6.39
C GLY A 30 8.65 -9.04 -5.24
N LEU A 31 7.69 -9.96 -5.34
CA LEU A 31 7.53 -11.12 -4.46
C LEU A 31 7.58 -12.39 -5.30
N PRO A 32 8.71 -12.77 -5.91
CA PRO A 32 8.80 -13.92 -6.83
C PRO A 32 8.68 -15.27 -6.11
N ASP A 33 9.13 -15.36 -4.86
CA ASP A 33 9.29 -16.59 -4.08
C ASP A 33 9.13 -16.34 -2.57
N VAL A 34 9.18 -17.41 -1.77
CA VAL A 34 9.07 -17.35 -0.30
C VAL A 34 10.20 -16.53 0.35
N PRO A 35 11.48 -16.65 -0.04
CA PRO A 35 12.54 -15.79 0.49
C PRO A 35 12.28 -14.28 0.31
N ALA A 36 11.71 -13.87 -0.84
CA ALA A 36 11.31 -12.48 -1.03
C ALA A 36 10.15 -12.07 -0.10
N LEU A 37 9.19 -12.96 0.15
CA LEU A 37 8.15 -12.73 1.14
C LEU A 37 8.71 -12.59 2.56
N GLU A 38 9.67 -13.44 2.94
CA GLU A 38 10.37 -13.33 4.23
C GLU A 38 11.12 -12.00 4.37
N ALA A 39 11.76 -11.54 3.29
CA ALA A 39 12.40 -10.23 3.25
C ALA A 39 11.38 -9.09 3.44
N PHE A 40 10.24 -9.16 2.75
CA PHE A 40 9.14 -8.21 2.87
C PHE A 40 8.56 -8.15 4.29
N VAL A 41 8.24 -9.30 4.88
CA VAL A 41 7.73 -9.41 6.26
C VAL A 41 8.70 -8.78 7.26
N ARG A 42 9.99 -9.03 7.10
CA ARG A 42 11.04 -8.46 7.95
C ARG A 42 11.24 -6.96 7.75
N SER A 43 11.20 -6.45 6.51
CA SER A 43 11.39 -5.01 6.25
C SER A 43 10.24 -4.15 6.77
N HIS A 44 9.04 -4.74 6.88
CA HIS A 44 7.85 -4.08 7.41
C HIS A 44 7.57 -4.43 8.87
N GLU A 45 8.48 -5.14 9.54
CA GLU A 45 8.35 -5.54 10.95
C GLU A 45 7.02 -6.26 11.25
N VAL A 46 6.51 -7.06 10.31
CA VAL A 46 5.24 -7.78 10.49
C VAL A 46 5.45 -8.88 11.54
N SER A 47 4.88 -8.68 12.72
CA SER A 47 5.07 -9.54 13.88
C SER A 47 4.11 -10.74 13.90
N GLU A 48 4.37 -11.66 14.83
CA GLU A 48 3.58 -12.89 15.05
C GLU A 48 3.46 -13.80 13.81
N VAL A 49 4.38 -13.68 12.84
CA VAL A 49 4.41 -14.52 11.63
C VAL A 49 5.21 -15.79 11.87
N GLY A 50 4.62 -16.93 11.54
CA GLY A 50 5.28 -18.24 11.59
C GLY A 50 6.23 -18.51 10.42
N VAL A 51 6.56 -19.79 10.19
CA VAL A 51 7.33 -20.20 9.00
C VAL A 51 6.49 -19.99 7.75
N LEU A 52 7.02 -19.24 6.79
CA LEU A 52 6.34 -18.89 5.55
C LEU A 52 6.43 -19.99 4.50
N THR A 53 5.37 -20.12 3.72
CA THR A 53 5.23 -21.15 2.69
C THR A 53 4.77 -20.57 1.35
N GLU A 54 4.79 -21.39 0.30
CA GLU A 54 4.23 -21.04 -1.01
C GLU A 54 2.72 -20.72 -0.96
N PHE A 55 2.01 -21.28 0.02
CA PHE A 55 0.61 -20.96 0.27
C PHE A 55 0.46 -19.51 0.75
N ASP A 56 1.32 -19.09 1.68
CA ASP A 56 1.35 -17.72 2.18
C ASP A 56 1.68 -16.73 1.07
N LEU A 57 2.69 -17.03 0.25
CA LEU A 57 3.04 -16.21 -0.91
C LEU A 57 1.85 -16.05 -1.87
N SER A 58 1.17 -17.15 -2.19
CA SER A 58 -0.01 -17.12 -3.05
C SER A 58 -1.16 -16.30 -2.44
N ALA A 59 -1.36 -16.40 -1.12
CA ALA A 59 -2.37 -15.63 -0.40
C ALA A 59 -2.02 -14.13 -0.35
N VAL A 60 -0.77 -13.78 -0.10
CA VAL A 60 -0.26 -12.40 -0.08
C VAL A 60 -0.38 -11.74 -1.47
N ARG A 61 -0.01 -12.45 -2.54
CA ARG A 61 -0.21 -11.96 -3.93
C ARG A 61 -1.69 -11.74 -4.26
N ARG A 62 -2.60 -12.55 -3.72
CA ARG A 62 -4.04 -12.37 -3.90
C ARG A 62 -4.57 -11.13 -3.18
N ILE A 63 -4.20 -10.89 -1.92
CA ILE A 63 -4.62 -9.67 -1.21
C ILE A 63 -3.96 -8.42 -1.81
N ARG A 64 -2.73 -8.52 -2.33
CA ARG A 64 -2.06 -7.44 -3.08
C ARG A 64 -2.93 -6.93 -4.22
N GLY A 65 -3.50 -7.84 -5.02
CA GLY A 65 -4.42 -7.47 -6.10
C GLY A 65 -5.68 -6.75 -5.59
N ARG A 66 -6.23 -7.17 -4.45
CA ARG A 66 -7.39 -6.52 -3.83
C ARG A 66 -7.06 -5.11 -3.31
N PHE A 67 -5.91 -4.93 -2.68
CA PHE A 67 -5.44 -3.59 -2.29
C PHE A 67 -5.21 -2.70 -3.50
N ALA A 68 -4.65 -3.23 -4.59
CA ALA A 68 -4.50 -2.48 -5.83
C ALA A 68 -5.85 -1.98 -6.37
N SER A 69 -6.93 -2.76 -6.20
CA SER A 69 -8.30 -2.31 -6.52
C SER A 69 -8.80 -1.20 -5.58
N VAL A 70 -8.45 -1.22 -4.29
CA VAL A 70 -8.78 -0.12 -3.35
C VAL A 70 -8.14 1.19 -3.80
N PHE A 71 -6.86 1.18 -4.17
CA PHE A 71 -6.16 2.35 -4.71
C PHE A 71 -6.67 2.80 -6.09
N ALA A 72 -7.42 1.95 -6.80
CA ALA A 72 -8.04 2.28 -8.08
C ALA A 72 -9.53 2.68 -7.94
N ALA A 73 -10.09 2.63 -6.73
CA ALA A 73 -11.50 2.90 -6.53
C ALA A 73 -11.85 4.35 -6.93
N PRO A 74 -12.92 4.57 -7.71
CA PRO A 74 -13.27 5.90 -8.21
C PRO A 74 -13.83 6.82 -7.12
N ASP A 75 -14.32 6.26 -6.02
CA ASP A 75 -14.96 6.99 -4.94
C ASP A 75 -14.86 6.23 -3.60
N ALA A 76 -15.19 6.92 -2.52
CA ALA A 76 -15.16 6.39 -1.16
C ALA A 76 -16.10 5.19 -0.93
N HIS A 77 -17.23 5.12 -1.64
CA HIS A 77 -18.19 4.02 -1.48
C HIS A 77 -17.63 2.71 -2.06
N SER A 78 -17.06 2.80 -3.26
CA SER A 78 -16.37 1.71 -3.94
C SER A 78 -15.16 1.23 -3.13
N ALA A 79 -14.36 2.15 -2.58
CA ALA A 79 -13.24 1.82 -1.71
C ALA A 79 -13.71 1.12 -0.42
N ALA A 80 -14.73 1.65 0.24
CA ALA A 80 -15.29 1.09 1.48
C ALA A 80 -15.79 -0.34 1.27
N LYS A 81 -16.45 -0.64 0.15
CA LYS A 81 -16.89 -2.00 -0.17
C LYS A 81 -15.71 -2.98 -0.24
N LEU A 82 -14.66 -2.63 -0.97
CA LEU A 82 -13.46 -3.47 -1.13
C LEU A 82 -12.72 -3.67 0.20
N ILE A 83 -12.60 -2.61 1.01
CA ILE A 83 -11.99 -2.65 2.34
C ILE A 83 -12.81 -3.57 3.26
N ASN A 84 -14.14 -3.42 3.28
CA ASN A 84 -15.02 -4.27 4.10
C ASN A 84 -14.87 -5.75 3.75
N GLU A 85 -14.81 -6.08 2.46
CA GLU A 85 -14.59 -7.46 2.03
C GLU A 85 -13.18 -7.99 2.41
N LEU A 86 -12.16 -7.12 2.52
CA LEU A 86 -10.81 -7.50 2.95
C LEU A 86 -10.79 -7.79 4.45
N VAL A 87 -11.24 -6.85 5.27
CA VAL A 87 -11.22 -6.98 6.73
C VAL A 87 -12.17 -8.05 7.24
N ALA A 88 -13.30 -8.28 6.57
CA ALA A 88 -14.22 -9.36 6.91
C ALA A 88 -13.61 -10.74 6.61
N ALA A 89 -12.91 -10.89 5.48
CA ALA A 89 -12.26 -12.15 5.13
C ALA A 89 -11.09 -12.50 6.07
N ALA A 90 -10.38 -11.49 6.59
CA ALA A 90 -9.27 -11.67 7.53
C ALA A 90 -9.72 -12.08 8.95
N GLY A 91 -11.01 -11.98 9.28
CA GLY A 91 -11.51 -12.32 10.62
C GLY A 91 -10.97 -11.38 11.71
N THR A 92 -11.03 -10.07 11.46
CA THR A 92 -10.44 -9.06 12.36
C THR A 92 -10.85 -9.24 13.83
N THR A 93 -9.85 -9.28 14.72
CA THR A 93 -10.00 -9.46 16.16
C THR A 93 -9.13 -8.43 16.89
N PRO A 94 -9.64 -7.20 17.12
CA PRO A 94 -8.85 -6.13 17.71
C PRO A 94 -8.29 -6.49 19.09
N ARG A 95 -6.99 -6.26 19.29
CA ARG A 95 -6.27 -6.50 20.54
C ARG A 95 -5.33 -5.34 20.81
N LEU A 96 -5.39 -4.81 22.03
CA LEU A 96 -4.44 -3.81 22.50
C LEU A 96 -3.14 -4.51 22.93
N THR A 97 -1.99 -3.99 22.50
CA THR A 97 -0.68 -4.57 22.72
C THR A 97 0.40 -3.49 22.85
N ASP A 98 1.52 -3.79 23.50
CA ASP A 98 2.64 -2.89 23.79
C ASP A 98 4.02 -3.51 23.44
N HIS A 99 4.05 -4.45 22.48
CA HIS A 99 5.30 -5.09 22.02
C HIS A 99 5.85 -4.47 20.71
N ASP A 100 6.74 -5.17 20.02
CA ASP A 100 7.38 -4.75 18.75
C ASP A 100 8.22 -3.46 18.81
N GLY A 101 8.58 -3.01 20.01
CA GLY A 101 9.40 -1.81 20.21
C GLY A 101 8.61 -0.50 20.22
N TYR A 102 7.28 -0.58 20.31
CA TYR A 102 6.36 0.57 20.37
C TYR A 102 5.52 0.54 21.65
N ASP A 103 4.96 1.71 22.01
CA ASP A 103 3.99 1.82 23.11
C ASP A 103 2.63 1.22 22.66
N TRP A 104 1.60 1.35 23.51
CA TRP A 104 0.26 0.81 23.26
C TRP A 104 -0.30 1.08 21.86
N HIS A 105 -0.59 0.01 21.12
CA HIS A 105 -1.20 0.02 19.80
C HIS A 105 -2.18 -1.13 19.63
N VAL A 106 -2.93 -1.13 18.51
CA VAL A 106 -3.97 -2.13 18.24
C VAL A 106 -3.53 -3.03 17.10
N HIS A 107 -3.42 -4.33 17.38
CA HIS A 107 -3.42 -5.37 16.35
C HIS A 107 -4.86 -5.67 15.93
N TYR A 108 -5.11 -5.82 14.63
CA TYR A 108 -6.45 -6.14 14.14
C TYR A 108 -6.65 -7.64 13.83
N PHE A 109 -5.68 -8.49 14.13
CA PHE A 109 -5.69 -9.92 13.84
C PHE A 109 -5.62 -10.82 15.08
N ALA A 110 -6.15 -12.03 14.95
CA ALA A 110 -6.09 -13.06 16.00
C ALA A 110 -4.68 -13.65 16.11
N PRO A 111 -4.22 -14.09 17.30
CA PRO A 111 -2.93 -14.76 17.44
C PRO A 111 -2.86 -16.02 16.55
N GLY A 112 -1.77 -16.17 15.80
CA GLY A 112 -1.56 -17.29 14.88
C GLY A 112 -2.35 -17.18 13.56
N ALA A 113 -2.89 -16.00 13.24
CA ALA A 113 -3.45 -15.74 11.92
C ALA A 113 -2.37 -15.84 10.83
N SER A 114 -2.79 -16.05 9.57
CA SER A 114 -1.84 -16.10 8.46
C SER A 114 -1.24 -14.72 8.20
N VAL A 115 -0.05 -14.64 7.60
CA VAL A 115 0.53 -13.34 7.20
C VAL A 115 -0.38 -12.57 6.25
N ALA A 116 -1.15 -13.27 5.41
CA ALA A 116 -2.10 -12.63 4.53
C ALA A 116 -3.26 -12.00 5.31
N ASP A 117 -3.72 -12.64 6.38
CA ASP A 117 -4.76 -12.09 7.25
C ASP A 117 -4.23 -10.93 8.09
N HIS A 118 -2.98 -10.98 8.57
CA HIS A 118 -2.32 -9.85 9.25
C HIS A 118 -2.33 -8.62 8.35
N LEU A 119 -1.78 -8.76 7.14
CA LEU A 119 -1.71 -7.67 6.15
C LEU A 119 -3.10 -7.18 5.75
N ALA A 120 -4.05 -8.09 5.53
CA ALA A 120 -5.43 -7.73 5.19
C ALA A 120 -6.12 -6.94 6.31
N ALA A 121 -5.92 -7.34 7.56
CA ALA A 121 -6.48 -6.70 8.74
C ALA A 121 -5.87 -5.31 8.98
N ASP A 122 -4.56 -5.23 9.19
CA ASP A 122 -3.91 -3.98 9.61
C ASP A 122 -3.95 -2.92 8.51
N CYS A 123 -3.57 -3.30 7.28
CA CYS A 123 -3.61 -2.39 6.15
C CYS A 123 -5.06 -2.03 5.78
N GLY A 124 -5.98 -3.00 5.85
CA GLY A 124 -7.40 -2.77 5.60
C GLY A 124 -7.98 -1.74 6.58
N MET A 125 -7.66 -1.85 7.87
CA MET A 125 -8.12 -0.93 8.90
C MET A 125 -7.48 0.47 8.77
N ALA A 126 -6.19 0.56 8.42
CA ALA A 126 -5.55 1.83 8.12
C ALA A 126 -6.24 2.57 6.95
N LEU A 127 -6.56 1.84 5.87
CA LEU A 127 -7.33 2.37 4.74
C LEU A 127 -8.77 2.74 5.14
N ALA A 128 -9.41 1.96 6.01
CA ALA A 128 -10.74 2.28 6.55
C ALA A 128 -10.74 3.61 7.30
N PHE A 129 -9.73 3.88 8.14
CA PHE A 129 -9.61 5.17 8.84
C PHE A 129 -9.44 6.35 7.88
N PHE A 130 -8.74 6.16 6.76
CA PHE A 130 -8.65 7.19 5.72
C PHE A 130 -10.00 7.48 5.07
N VAL A 131 -10.80 6.44 4.79
CA VAL A 131 -12.16 6.63 4.28
C VAL A 131 -13.04 7.35 5.29
N VAL A 132 -13.00 6.94 6.57
CA VAL A 132 -13.76 7.57 7.67
C VAL A 132 -13.38 9.04 7.85
N ALA A 133 -12.09 9.37 7.71
CA ALA A 133 -11.60 10.75 7.81
C ALA A 133 -11.92 11.61 6.58
N GLY A 134 -12.54 11.06 5.53
CA GLY A 134 -12.79 11.77 4.27
C GLY A 134 -11.51 12.02 3.46
N GLU A 135 -10.49 11.19 3.64
CA GLU A 135 -9.15 11.33 3.06
C GLU A 135 -8.89 10.32 1.93
N GLN A 136 -9.93 9.67 1.39
CA GLN A 136 -9.79 8.67 0.31
C GLN A 136 -9.06 9.21 -0.92
N GLU A 137 -9.25 10.49 -1.26
CA GLU A 137 -8.57 11.13 -2.41
C GLU A 137 -7.03 11.16 -2.27
N ARG A 138 -6.50 10.92 -1.07
CA ARG A 138 -5.06 10.76 -0.84
C ARG A 138 -4.54 9.40 -1.29
N LEU A 139 -5.39 8.39 -1.47
CA LEU A 139 -5.02 7.10 -2.03
C LEU A 139 -4.96 7.25 -3.55
N ARG A 140 -3.75 7.32 -4.11
CA ARG A 140 -3.57 7.68 -5.52
C ARG A 140 -2.72 6.65 -6.26
N ARG A 141 -2.88 6.64 -7.58
CA ARG A 141 -1.93 6.03 -8.52
C ARG A 141 -1.11 7.11 -9.21
N CYS A 142 0.12 6.77 -9.57
CA CYS A 142 1.02 7.67 -10.28
C CYS A 142 0.38 8.13 -11.60
N GLU A 143 0.40 9.44 -11.87
CA GLU A 143 -0.12 10.01 -13.11
C GLU A 143 0.90 9.97 -14.28
N ALA A 144 2.08 9.36 -14.09
CA ALA A 144 3.02 9.16 -15.19
C ALA A 144 2.49 8.07 -16.16
N PRO A 145 2.52 8.28 -17.49
CA PRO A 145 1.87 7.38 -18.47
C PRO A 145 2.28 5.91 -18.40
N ASP A 146 3.51 5.67 -17.96
CA ASP A 146 4.23 4.40 -17.91
C ASP A 146 4.53 3.93 -16.48
N CYS A 147 3.89 4.53 -15.46
CA CYS A 147 4.02 4.08 -14.08
C CYS A 147 2.66 3.70 -13.52
N ARG A 148 2.60 2.60 -12.77
CA ARG A 148 1.35 2.12 -12.15
C ARG A 148 1.38 2.16 -10.63
N HIS A 149 2.47 2.65 -10.04
CA HIS A 149 2.66 2.67 -8.59
C HIS A 149 1.54 3.41 -7.86
N ALA A 150 1.09 2.81 -6.76
CA ALA A 150 0.28 3.44 -5.73
C ALA A 150 1.14 4.33 -4.82
N PHE A 151 0.52 5.34 -4.24
CA PHE A 151 1.09 6.14 -3.15
C PHE A 151 -0.01 6.78 -2.31
N VAL A 152 0.33 7.16 -1.08
CA VAL A 152 -0.51 8.02 -0.24
C VAL A 152 -0.01 9.46 -0.31
N ASP A 153 -0.88 10.39 -0.70
CA ASP A 153 -0.55 11.82 -0.70
C ASP A 153 -0.63 12.41 0.72
N LEU A 154 0.49 12.36 1.43
CA LEU A 154 0.63 12.99 2.76
C LEU A 154 1.01 14.47 2.69
N SER A 155 0.99 15.11 1.51
CA SER A 155 1.27 16.54 1.38
C SER A 155 0.14 17.38 1.99
N ARG A 156 0.49 18.59 2.45
CA ARG A 156 -0.47 19.50 3.09
C ARG A 156 -1.59 19.94 2.15
N ASN A 157 -1.28 20.15 0.87
CA ASN A 157 -2.19 20.69 -0.13
C ASN A 157 -2.80 19.62 -1.06
N ARG A 158 -2.56 18.32 -0.81
CA ARG A 158 -3.11 17.19 -1.57
C ARG A 158 -2.83 17.29 -3.08
N SER A 159 -1.67 17.84 -3.44
CA SER A 159 -1.34 18.14 -4.84
C SER A 159 -0.29 17.20 -5.44
N ARG A 160 0.11 16.13 -4.75
CA ARG A 160 1.13 15.22 -5.26
C ARG A 160 0.51 14.36 -6.35
N ARG A 161 1.07 14.46 -7.57
CA ARG A 161 0.60 13.74 -8.77
C ARG A 161 1.40 12.48 -9.08
N TYR A 162 2.60 12.34 -8.51
CA TYR A 162 3.54 11.29 -8.87
C TYR A 162 3.97 10.49 -7.64
N CYS A 163 4.20 9.18 -7.84
CA CYS A 163 4.60 8.25 -6.78
C CYS A 163 5.91 8.64 -6.11
N ASP A 164 6.80 9.37 -6.79
CA ASP A 164 7.98 9.96 -6.18
C ASP A 164 8.45 11.18 -7.01
N SER A 165 8.85 12.24 -6.30
CA SER A 165 9.24 13.51 -6.91
C SER A 165 10.60 13.44 -7.59
N ARG A 166 11.51 12.57 -7.11
CA ARG A 166 12.89 12.47 -7.62
C ARG A 166 12.99 11.58 -8.86
N THR A 167 12.06 10.67 -9.03
CA THR A 167 11.95 9.74 -10.16
C THR A 167 10.89 10.23 -11.16
N CYS A 168 9.64 9.79 -11.03
CA CYS A 168 8.55 10.14 -11.95
C CYS A 168 8.35 11.66 -12.06
N GLY A 169 8.34 12.39 -10.94
CA GLY A 169 8.19 13.85 -10.96
C GLY A 169 9.28 14.55 -11.78
N ASN A 170 10.55 14.24 -11.50
CA ASN A 170 11.69 14.82 -12.22
C ASN A 170 11.69 14.43 -13.70
N ARG A 171 11.43 13.15 -14.03
CA ARG A 171 11.35 12.65 -15.40
C ARG A 171 10.35 13.45 -16.24
N LEU A 172 9.14 13.65 -15.71
CA LEU A 172 8.07 14.39 -16.39
C LEU A 172 8.38 15.90 -16.48
N HIS A 173 8.98 16.49 -15.44
CA HIS A 173 9.43 17.89 -15.47
C HIS A 173 10.50 18.14 -16.55
N VAL A 174 11.49 17.25 -16.67
CA VAL A 174 12.55 17.33 -17.68
C VAL A 174 11.97 17.19 -19.09
N ALA A 175 11.05 16.24 -19.30
CA ALA A 175 10.37 16.06 -20.59
C ALA A 175 9.61 17.33 -21.01
N ALA A 176 8.83 17.91 -20.08
CA ALA A 176 8.08 19.14 -20.33
C ALA A 176 9.00 20.34 -20.61
N TYR A 177 10.14 20.46 -19.91
CA TYR A 177 11.13 21.50 -20.17
C TYR A 177 11.72 21.38 -21.58
N ARG A 178 12.08 20.16 -22.01
CA ARG A 178 12.61 19.89 -23.36
C ARG A 178 11.59 20.22 -24.46
N ALA A 179 10.32 19.86 -24.25
CA ALA A 179 9.25 20.19 -25.20
C ALA A 179 9.13 21.71 -25.43
N ARG A 180 9.05 22.49 -24.34
CA ARG A 180 8.99 23.96 -24.41
C ARG A 180 10.22 24.57 -25.10
N ARG A 181 11.42 24.01 -24.87
CA ARG A 181 12.66 24.46 -25.52
C ARG A 181 12.66 24.19 -27.03
N LYS A 182 12.02 23.11 -27.48
CA LYS A 182 11.89 22.78 -28.90
C LYS A 182 10.87 23.70 -29.58
N GLU A 183 9.74 23.97 -28.92
CA GLU A 183 8.72 24.91 -29.40
C GLU A 183 9.25 26.34 -29.49
N ALA A 184 10.08 26.78 -28.55
CA ALA A 184 10.69 28.11 -28.59
C ALA A 184 11.83 28.26 -29.62
N ALA A 185 12.30 27.15 -30.21
CA ALA A 185 13.41 27.12 -31.16
C ALA A 185 12.99 26.79 -32.60
N GLY A 186 11.72 26.42 -32.82
CA GLY A 186 11.12 26.21 -34.13
C GLY A 186 10.17 27.34 -34.47
#